data_AF-A0A7M1UPW4-F1
#
_entry.id   AF-A0A7M1UPW4-F1
#
_cell.length_a   1.000
_cell.length_b   1.000
_cell.length_c   1.000
_cell.angle_alpha   90.00
_cell.angle_beta   90.00
_cell.angle_gamma   90.00
#
_symmetry.space_group_name_H-M   'P 1'
#
loop_
_entity.id
_entity.type
_entity.pdbx_description
1 polymer ?
#
loop_
_entity_poly.entity_id
_entity_poly.type
_entity_poly.pdbx_seq_one_letter_code
_entity_poly.pdbx_strand_id
1 'polypeptide(L)'
;MMVMMEAEKNVCEASYYLNGFRDHVVSCGEVVIKGFVDADLIIGRDVVILGGGRITLLAGENCFLMPIKNPLLVEKAYCINLVSIGGRGHVWISELNTRRAYLFKTHVQTLTTEEAWLSRLANVKTLSKASRIVFTSPHAYIENIISKEISTVYTYKPYHDLSSVEEKEELG
;
A
#
# COMPACT_ATOMS: atom_id res chain seq x y z
N MET A 1 -28.94 -31.54 10.59
CA MET A 1 -28.83 -30.73 11.83
C MET A 1 -27.68 -29.76 11.59
N MET A 2 -28.01 -28.50 11.34
CA MET A 2 -27.06 -27.40 11.08
C MET A 2 -26.25 -27.15 12.35
N VAL A 3 -24.92 -27.21 12.25
CA VAL A 3 -24.04 -26.59 13.25
C VAL A 3 -23.57 -25.29 12.63
N MET A 4 -24.21 -24.20 13.04
CA MET A 4 -23.69 -22.86 12.86
C MET A 4 -22.49 -22.72 13.80
N MET A 5 -21.26 -22.76 13.27
CA MET A 5 -20.08 -22.39 14.04
C MET A 5 -19.82 -20.90 13.86
N GLU A 6 -19.68 -20.25 15.00
CA GLU A 6 -19.57 -18.81 15.22
C GLU A 6 -18.35 -18.23 14.51
N ALA A 7 -18.52 -17.06 13.90
CA ALA A 7 -17.42 -16.27 13.37
C ALA A 7 -16.59 -15.74 14.56
N GLU A 8 -15.43 -16.34 14.81
CA GLU A 8 -14.47 -15.87 15.81
C GLU A 8 -13.96 -14.48 15.40
N LYS A 9 -14.38 -13.45 16.15
CA LYS A 9 -13.86 -12.09 16.02
C LYS A 9 -12.52 -12.03 16.77
N ASN A 10 -11.42 -12.10 16.03
CA ASN A 10 -10.08 -11.94 16.59
C ASN A 10 -9.78 -10.44 16.85
N VAL A 11 -10.12 -9.99 18.06
CA VAL A 11 -9.81 -8.66 18.59
C VAL A 11 -8.64 -8.79 19.58
N CYS A 12 -7.49 -8.16 19.31
CA CYS A 12 -6.32 -8.17 20.19
C CYS A 12 -5.83 -6.73 20.47
N GLU A 13 -5.43 -6.44 21.72
CA GLU A 13 -5.10 -5.08 22.16
C GLU A 13 -3.71 -4.58 21.72
N ALA A 14 -2.74 -5.47 21.46
CA ALA A 14 -1.34 -5.08 21.23
C ALA A 14 -0.85 -5.42 19.82
N SER A 15 -0.37 -6.65 19.59
CA SER A 15 0.23 -7.04 18.31
C SER A 15 -0.23 -8.43 17.90
N TYR A 16 -0.56 -8.61 16.62
CA TYR A 16 -1.02 -9.89 16.07
C TYR A 16 -0.10 -10.35 14.95
N TYR A 17 0.58 -11.48 15.15
CA TYR A 17 1.56 -12.06 14.21
C TYR A 17 1.04 -13.36 13.60
N LEU A 18 0.94 -13.42 12.28
CA LEU A 18 0.37 -14.56 11.56
C LEU A 18 1.28 -15.10 10.47
N ASN A 19 1.48 -16.41 10.44
CA ASN A 19 2.14 -17.14 9.35
C ASN A 19 1.07 -17.75 8.45
N GLY A 20 0.55 -16.97 7.51
CA GLY A 20 -0.65 -17.32 6.76
C GLY A 20 -1.93 -17.00 7.53
N PHE A 21 -2.90 -16.39 6.86
CA PHE A 21 -4.14 -15.94 7.46
C PHE A 21 -5.31 -16.17 6.50
N ARG A 22 -6.36 -16.82 7.01
CA ARG A 22 -7.61 -17.03 6.30
C ARG A 22 -8.75 -16.92 7.30
N ASP A 23 -9.24 -15.71 7.47
CA ASP A 23 -10.14 -15.34 8.55
C ASP A 23 -10.89 -14.07 8.12
N HIS A 24 -12.11 -13.90 8.61
CA HIS A 24 -12.98 -12.84 8.12
C HIS A 24 -12.56 -11.44 8.61
N VAL A 25 -12.17 -11.28 9.88
CA VAL A 25 -11.92 -9.97 10.48
C VAL A 25 -10.72 -9.98 11.43
N VAL A 26 -9.77 -9.06 11.22
CA VAL A 26 -8.70 -8.71 12.18
C VAL A 26 -8.93 -7.30 12.67
N SER A 27 -8.93 -7.10 13.98
CA SER A 27 -8.87 -5.77 14.58
C SER A 27 -7.87 -5.75 15.73
N CYS A 28 -6.70 -5.14 15.49
CA CYS A 28 -5.64 -5.05 16.50
C CYS A 28 -4.91 -3.71 16.45
N GLY A 29 -4.21 -3.33 17.52
CA GLY A 29 -3.32 -2.16 17.49
C GLY A 29 -2.28 -2.29 16.38
N GLU A 30 -1.50 -3.37 16.39
CA GLU A 30 -0.53 -3.71 15.37
C GLU A 30 -0.86 -5.06 14.73
N VAL A 31 -0.81 -5.14 13.41
CA VAL A 31 -1.08 -6.35 12.63
C VAL A 31 0.11 -6.64 11.75
N VAL A 32 0.74 -7.81 11.92
CA VAL A 32 1.84 -8.26 11.07
C VAL A 32 1.49 -9.62 10.48
N ILE A 33 1.28 -9.68 9.17
CA ILE A 33 0.96 -10.91 8.46
C ILE A 33 2.12 -11.25 7.54
N LYS A 34 2.67 -12.46 7.68
CA LYS A 34 3.70 -13.00 6.80
C LYS A 34 3.16 -14.22 6.06
N GLY A 35 3.36 -14.28 4.75
CA GLY A 35 2.97 -15.43 3.93
C GLY A 35 1.72 -15.18 3.08
N PHE A 36 0.63 -15.90 3.35
CA PHE A 36 -0.63 -15.78 2.60
C PHE A 36 -1.69 -15.01 3.41
N VAL A 37 -2.51 -14.19 2.75
CA VAL A 37 -3.63 -13.48 3.41
C VAL A 37 -4.90 -13.62 2.59
N ASP A 38 -6.00 -14.03 3.21
CA ASP A 38 -7.35 -14.06 2.63
C ASP A 38 -8.30 -13.55 3.71
N ALA A 39 -8.62 -12.26 3.65
CA ALA A 39 -9.34 -11.56 4.72
C ALA A 39 -10.41 -10.60 4.18
N ASP A 40 -11.57 -10.55 4.83
CA ASP A 40 -12.59 -9.56 4.47
C ASP A 40 -12.25 -8.18 5.05
N LEU A 41 -11.73 -8.14 6.28
CA LEU A 41 -11.43 -6.91 7.00
C LEU A 41 -10.14 -7.01 7.81
N ILE A 42 -9.24 -6.05 7.62
CA ILE A 42 -8.07 -5.84 8.48
C ILE A 42 -8.09 -4.38 8.94
N ILE A 43 -8.19 -4.19 10.25
CA ILE A 43 -8.12 -2.87 10.90
C ILE A 43 -6.98 -2.89 11.89
N GLY A 44 -6.09 -1.89 11.81
CA GLY A 44 -5.17 -1.61 12.90
C GLY A 44 -4.51 -0.26 12.79
N ARG A 45 -3.82 0.18 13.84
CA ARG A 45 -3.01 1.40 13.76
C ARG A 45 -1.86 1.20 12.77
N ASP A 46 -1.11 0.12 12.97
CA ASP A 46 0.02 -0.25 12.14
C ASP A 46 -0.23 -1.63 11.51
N VAL A 47 -0.30 -1.69 10.18
CA VAL A 47 -0.56 -2.92 9.44
C VAL A 47 0.61 -3.22 8.51
N VAL A 48 1.24 -4.37 8.69
CA VAL A 48 2.37 -4.84 7.89
C VAL A 48 2.00 -6.17 7.25
N ILE A 49 2.00 -6.23 5.92
CA ILE A 49 1.69 -7.44 5.16
C ILE A 49 2.89 -7.81 4.30
N LEU A 50 3.57 -8.88 4.69
CA LEU A 50 4.73 -9.47 4.03
C LEU A 50 4.31 -10.75 3.32
N GLY A 51 3.50 -10.60 2.27
CA GLY A 51 2.75 -11.73 1.74
C GLY A 51 1.88 -11.40 0.55
N GLY A 52 1.36 -12.43 -0.11
CA GLY A 52 0.39 -12.29 -1.20
C GLY A 52 -0.96 -12.88 -0.82
N GLY A 53 -2.00 -12.55 -1.57
CA GLY A 53 -3.36 -13.00 -1.32
C GLY A 53 -4.40 -11.91 -1.60
N ARG A 54 -5.52 -11.92 -0.88
CA ARG A 54 -6.65 -10.99 -1.08
C ARG A 54 -7.09 -10.38 0.25
N ILE A 55 -7.37 -9.09 0.22
CA ILE A 55 -7.97 -8.34 1.32
C ILE A 55 -9.13 -7.51 0.75
N THR A 56 -10.33 -7.64 1.29
CA THR A 56 -11.46 -6.81 0.83
C THR A 56 -11.35 -5.39 1.39
N LEU A 57 -11.15 -5.23 2.69
CA LEU A 57 -11.04 -3.92 3.33
C LEU A 57 -9.82 -3.86 4.25
N LEU A 58 -8.88 -2.97 3.94
CA LEU A 58 -7.73 -2.65 4.77
C LEU A 58 -7.89 -1.23 5.31
N ALA A 59 -7.81 -1.05 6.63
CA ALA A 59 -7.83 0.26 7.25
C ALA A 59 -6.74 0.42 8.32
N GLY A 60 -6.09 1.57 8.34
CA GLY A 60 -5.15 1.89 9.41
C GLY A 60 -4.50 3.27 9.36
N GLU A 61 -3.62 3.55 10.31
CA GLU A 61 -2.83 4.78 10.27
C GLU A 61 -1.62 4.57 9.36
N ASN A 62 -0.84 3.51 9.58
CA ASN A 62 0.31 3.18 8.75
C ASN A 62 0.16 1.77 8.16
N CYS A 63 0.18 1.69 6.84
CA CYS A 63 0.06 0.43 6.11
C CYS A 63 1.33 0.17 5.29
N PHE A 64 1.96 -0.98 5.51
CA PHE A 64 3.12 -1.45 4.76
C PHE A 64 2.79 -2.75 4.01
N LEU A 65 2.83 -2.71 2.69
CA LEU A 65 2.48 -3.82 1.82
C LEU A 65 3.70 -4.25 1.02
N MET A 66 4.15 -5.50 1.22
CA MET A 66 5.31 -6.04 0.50
C MET A 66 5.09 -7.51 0.13
N PRO A 67 4.39 -7.79 -0.99
CA PRO A 67 4.27 -9.14 -1.51
C PRO A 67 5.63 -9.65 -1.99
N ILE A 68 6.04 -10.80 -1.45
CA ILE A 68 7.34 -11.40 -1.75
C ILE A 68 7.28 -12.21 -3.05
N LYS A 69 6.33 -13.15 -3.15
CA LYS A 69 6.21 -14.09 -4.28
C LYS A 69 4.89 -13.94 -5.03
N ASN A 70 3.77 -14.07 -4.33
CA ASN A 70 2.44 -13.99 -4.89
C ASN A 70 1.93 -12.55 -4.88
N PRO A 71 1.07 -12.14 -5.83
CA PRO A 71 0.48 -10.80 -5.80
C PRO A 71 -0.38 -10.61 -4.56
N LEU A 72 -0.51 -9.35 -4.12
CA LEU A 72 -1.44 -8.95 -3.09
C LEU A 72 -2.54 -8.10 -3.73
N LEU A 73 -3.79 -8.52 -3.56
CA LEU A 73 -4.98 -7.84 -4.04
C LEU A 73 -5.67 -7.19 -2.85
N VAL A 74 -5.90 -5.89 -2.92
CA VAL A 74 -6.65 -5.14 -1.91
C VAL A 74 -7.80 -4.41 -2.60
N GLU A 75 -9.05 -4.73 -2.27
CA GLU A 75 -10.18 -4.05 -2.93
C GLU A 75 -10.28 -2.60 -2.46
N LYS A 76 -10.25 -2.38 -1.14
CA LYS A 76 -10.34 -1.04 -0.55
C LYS A 76 -9.28 -0.86 0.52
N ALA A 77 -8.49 0.20 0.40
CA ALA A 77 -7.46 0.57 1.35
C ALA A 77 -7.70 2.01 1.86
N TYR A 78 -7.89 2.15 3.17
CA TYR A 78 -8.04 3.42 3.88
C TYR A 78 -6.92 3.59 4.90
N CYS A 79 -5.79 4.14 4.46
CA CYS A 79 -4.60 4.26 5.31
C CYS A 79 -4.18 5.72 5.41
N ILE A 80 -3.77 6.26 6.56
CA ILE A 80 -3.23 7.63 6.58
C ILE A 80 -1.91 7.69 5.79
N ASN A 81 -1.00 6.77 6.07
CA ASN A 81 0.24 6.57 5.34
C ASN A 81 0.26 5.16 4.76
N LEU A 82 0.57 5.03 3.48
CA LEU A 82 0.70 3.74 2.81
C LEU A 82 2.04 3.65 2.07
N VAL A 83 2.79 2.60 2.35
CA VAL A 83 3.98 2.21 1.61
C VAL A 83 3.70 0.86 0.97
N SER A 84 3.75 0.82 -0.36
CA SER A 84 3.52 -0.40 -1.13
C SER A 84 4.72 -0.68 -2.02
N ILE A 85 5.37 -1.82 -1.79
CA ILE A 85 6.59 -2.25 -2.47
C ILE A 85 6.35 -3.65 -3.03
N GLY A 86 5.99 -3.73 -4.31
CA GLY A 86 5.91 -5.01 -5.01
C GLY A 86 7.28 -5.66 -5.15
N GLY A 87 7.39 -6.94 -4.80
CA GLY A 87 8.58 -7.77 -5.00
C GLY A 87 8.56 -8.47 -6.36
N ARG A 88 8.46 -9.80 -6.34
CA ARG A 88 8.07 -10.60 -7.52
C ARG A 88 6.56 -10.56 -7.73
N GLY A 89 5.79 -10.56 -6.64
CA GLY A 89 4.35 -10.26 -6.67
C GLY A 89 4.14 -8.75 -6.77
N HIS A 90 3.17 -8.33 -7.59
CA HIS A 90 2.70 -6.94 -7.63
C HIS A 90 1.66 -6.71 -6.54
N VAL A 91 1.51 -5.46 -6.11
CA VAL A 91 0.36 -5.04 -5.31
C VAL A 91 -0.68 -4.46 -6.25
N TRP A 92 -1.93 -4.89 -6.10
CA TRP A 92 -3.08 -4.37 -6.83
C TRP A 92 -4.08 -3.81 -5.82
N ILE A 93 -4.44 -2.54 -5.97
CA ILE A 93 -5.40 -1.86 -5.10
C ILE A 93 -6.51 -1.30 -5.96
N SER A 94 -7.77 -1.73 -5.75
CA SER A 94 -8.89 -1.19 -6.55
C SER A 94 -9.23 0.25 -6.13
N GLU A 95 -9.37 0.50 -4.84
CA GLU A 95 -9.61 1.83 -4.30
C GLU A 95 -8.61 2.14 -3.19
N LEU A 96 -7.75 3.14 -3.42
CA LEU A 96 -6.78 3.62 -2.44
C LEU A 96 -7.16 5.02 -1.99
N ASN A 97 -7.53 5.15 -0.71
CA ASN A 97 -7.72 6.42 -0.04
C ASN A 97 -6.66 6.58 1.04
N THR A 98 -5.80 7.58 0.88
CA THR A 98 -4.71 7.82 1.81
C THR A 98 -4.37 9.28 1.95
N ARG A 99 -3.60 9.66 2.97
CA ARG A 99 -3.01 10.99 3.02
C ARG A 99 -1.69 11.00 2.25
N ARG A 100 -0.86 9.99 2.47
CA ARG A 100 0.47 9.85 1.86
C ARG A 100 0.68 8.45 1.32
N ALA A 101 1.04 8.33 0.06
CA ALA A 101 1.37 7.06 -0.57
C ALA A 101 2.81 7.03 -1.08
N TYR A 102 3.51 5.91 -0.89
CA TYR A 102 4.66 5.54 -1.70
C TYR A 102 4.34 4.24 -2.44
N LEU A 103 4.39 4.28 -3.77
CA LEU A 103 3.97 3.18 -4.64
C LEU A 103 5.15 2.74 -5.51
N PHE A 104 5.56 1.48 -5.36
CA PHE A 104 6.56 0.83 -6.21
C PHE A 104 6.01 -0.52 -6.67
N LYS A 105 6.07 -0.82 -7.98
CA LYS A 105 5.45 -2.03 -8.56
C LYS A 105 4.01 -2.26 -8.08
N THR A 106 3.24 -1.18 -8.00
CA THR A 106 1.88 -1.17 -7.47
C THR A 106 0.92 -0.62 -8.51
N HIS A 107 -0.18 -1.35 -8.73
CA HIS A 107 -1.26 -0.94 -9.63
C HIS A 107 -2.44 -0.46 -8.80
N VAL A 108 -2.89 0.76 -9.04
CA VAL A 108 -4.03 1.36 -8.33
C VAL A 108 -5.10 1.72 -9.34
N GLN A 109 -6.32 1.19 -9.18
CA GLN A 109 -7.39 1.52 -10.11
C GLN A 109 -7.94 2.93 -9.85
N THR A 110 -8.21 3.28 -8.59
CA THR A 110 -8.64 4.63 -8.19
C THR A 110 -7.81 5.13 -7.01
N LEU A 111 -7.15 6.27 -7.18
CA LEU A 111 -6.34 6.90 -6.14
C LEU A 111 -6.98 8.21 -5.67
N THR A 112 -7.16 8.32 -4.36
CA THR A 112 -7.49 9.55 -3.63
C THR A 112 -6.39 9.76 -2.61
N THR A 113 -5.64 10.86 -2.73
CA THR A 113 -4.54 11.16 -1.82
C THR A 113 -4.42 12.65 -1.52
N GLU A 114 -3.68 13.05 -0.47
CA GLU A 114 -3.10 14.40 -0.42
C GLU A 114 -1.77 14.40 -1.19
N GLU A 115 -0.93 13.41 -0.93
CA GLU A 115 0.40 13.26 -1.54
C GLU A 115 0.67 11.82 -1.99
N ALA A 116 1.20 11.61 -3.20
CA ALA A 116 1.69 10.30 -3.61
C ALA A 116 3.02 10.36 -4.33
N TRP A 117 3.89 9.42 -4.00
CA TRP A 117 5.18 9.16 -4.63
C TRP A 117 5.04 7.92 -5.51
N LEU A 118 5.09 8.12 -6.82
CA LEU A 118 4.95 7.09 -7.83
C LEU A 118 6.34 6.70 -8.33
N SER A 119 6.77 5.50 -7.96
CA SER A 119 8.07 4.93 -8.30
C SER A 119 7.96 3.91 -9.43
N ARG A 120 9.06 3.23 -9.73
CA ARG A 120 9.18 2.32 -10.87
C ARG A 120 8.03 1.30 -10.91
N LEU A 121 7.40 1.19 -12.07
CA LEU A 121 6.26 0.29 -12.35
C LEU A 121 5.05 0.54 -11.45
N ALA A 122 4.88 1.75 -10.93
CA ALA A 122 3.62 2.19 -10.35
C ALA A 122 2.68 2.67 -11.46
N ASN A 123 1.49 2.09 -11.54
CA ASN A 123 0.41 2.57 -12.42
C ASN A 123 -0.75 3.03 -11.54
N VAL A 124 -1.33 4.17 -11.90
CA VAL A 124 -2.63 4.60 -11.40
C VAL A 124 -3.59 4.78 -12.58
N LYS A 125 -4.65 3.97 -12.65
CA LYS A 125 -5.62 4.09 -13.73
C LYS A 125 -6.42 5.38 -13.66
N THR A 126 -6.87 5.75 -12.47
CA THR A 126 -7.67 6.96 -12.24
C THR A 126 -7.20 7.70 -10.99
N LEU A 127 -6.75 8.94 -11.17
CA LEU A 127 -6.50 9.86 -10.07
C LEU A 127 -7.77 10.69 -9.81
N SER A 128 -8.44 10.39 -8.71
CA SER A 128 -9.69 11.06 -8.30
C SER A 128 -9.42 12.41 -7.64
N LYS A 129 -8.50 12.44 -6.67
CA LYS A 129 -8.08 13.65 -5.96
C LYS A 129 -6.61 13.53 -5.52
N ALA A 130 -5.85 14.61 -5.69
CA ALA A 130 -4.50 14.77 -5.15
C ALA A 130 -4.15 16.25 -4.95
N SER A 131 -3.38 16.55 -3.91
CA SER A 131 -2.73 17.87 -3.79
C SER A 131 -1.32 17.85 -4.38
N ARG A 132 -0.59 16.73 -4.25
CA ARG A 132 0.77 16.58 -4.77
C ARG A 132 1.05 15.18 -5.31
N ILE A 133 1.63 15.09 -6.50
CA ILE A 133 2.12 13.84 -7.08
C ILE A 133 3.60 13.99 -7.40
N VAL A 134 4.42 13.10 -6.86
CA VAL A 134 5.86 13.05 -7.11
C VAL A 134 6.17 11.79 -7.91
N PHE A 135 6.68 11.95 -9.12
CA PHE A 135 7.19 10.85 -9.93
C PHE A 135 8.68 10.67 -9.66
N THR A 136 9.11 9.46 -9.30
CA THR A 136 10.52 9.14 -9.08
C THR A 136 11.12 8.22 -10.15
N SER A 137 10.29 7.76 -11.09
CA SER A 137 10.70 6.89 -12.20
C SER A 137 9.93 7.26 -13.47
N PRO A 138 10.57 7.20 -14.66
CA PRO A 138 9.89 7.42 -15.93
C PRO A 138 8.91 6.30 -16.30
N HIS A 139 8.95 5.16 -15.59
CA HIS A 139 8.04 4.03 -15.81
C HIS A 139 6.80 4.07 -14.92
N ALA A 140 6.58 5.20 -14.24
CA ALA A 140 5.38 5.46 -13.45
C ALA A 140 4.43 6.34 -14.24
N TYR A 141 3.14 6.02 -14.28
CA TYR A 141 2.17 6.82 -15.02
C TYR A 141 0.77 6.78 -14.39
N ILE A 142 0.00 7.82 -14.72
CA ILE A 142 -1.42 7.94 -14.41
C ILE A 142 -2.17 7.96 -15.74
N GLU A 143 -3.18 7.10 -15.91
CA GLU A 143 -3.93 7.03 -17.18
C GLU A 143 -5.00 8.13 -17.28
N ASN A 144 -5.81 8.33 -16.23
CA ASN A 144 -6.90 9.28 -16.21
C ASN A 144 -6.82 10.18 -14.98
N ILE A 145 -7.09 11.48 -15.16
CA ILE A 145 -7.14 12.46 -14.07
C ILE A 145 -8.54 13.07 -14.06
N ILE A 146 -9.32 12.79 -13.01
CA ILE A 146 -10.67 13.33 -12.82
C ILE A 146 -10.64 14.61 -11.97
N SER A 147 -9.50 14.91 -11.32
CA SER A 147 -9.35 15.96 -10.31
C SER A 147 -10.14 17.23 -10.62
N LYS A 148 -11.14 17.52 -9.78
CA LYS A 148 -11.89 18.77 -9.81
C LYS A 148 -11.14 19.93 -9.15
N GLU A 149 -10.00 19.66 -8.50
CA GLU A 149 -9.17 20.68 -7.86
C GLU A 149 -8.02 21.09 -8.79
N ILE A 150 -7.99 22.38 -9.13
CA ILE A 150 -7.02 23.02 -10.05
C ILE A 150 -5.60 23.08 -9.43
N SER A 151 -5.43 22.66 -8.17
CA SER A 151 -4.22 22.87 -7.38
C SER A 151 -3.30 21.66 -7.26
N THR A 152 -3.51 20.56 -8.00
CA THR A 152 -2.61 19.40 -7.91
C THR A 152 -1.23 19.74 -8.49
N VAL A 153 -0.19 19.68 -7.65
CA VAL A 153 1.20 19.91 -8.06
C VAL A 153 1.84 18.60 -8.49
N TYR A 154 2.33 18.54 -9.73
CA TYR A 154 3.10 17.41 -10.25
C TYR A 154 4.59 17.75 -10.22
N THR A 155 5.41 16.85 -9.69
CA THR A 155 6.87 17.03 -9.64
C THR A 155 7.56 15.75 -10.06
N TYR A 156 8.66 15.88 -10.81
CA TYR A 156 9.55 14.77 -11.08
C TYR A 156 10.81 14.92 -10.22
N LYS A 157 11.13 13.89 -9.42
CA LYS A 157 12.33 13.81 -8.59
C LYS A 157 13.01 12.48 -8.86
N PRO A 158 13.96 12.40 -9.82
CA PRO A 158 14.64 11.16 -10.10
C PRO A 158 15.32 10.66 -8.83
N TYR A 159 15.21 9.36 -8.58
CA TYR A 159 15.97 8.73 -7.51
C TYR A 159 17.46 8.87 -7.84
N HIS A 160 18.18 9.71 -7.10
CA HIS A 160 19.63 9.76 -7.17
C HIS A 160 20.16 8.56 -6.38
N ASP A 161 20.84 7.67 -7.09
CA ASP A 161 21.51 6.54 -6.48
C ASP A 161 22.59 7.08 -5.51
N LEU A 162 22.44 6.78 -4.23
CA LEU A 162 23.37 7.21 -3.17
C LEU A 162 24.78 6.61 -3.34
N SER A 163 24.97 5.72 -4.32
CA SER A 163 26.25 5.18 -4.77
C SER A 163 27.19 6.20 -5.42
N SER A 164 26.74 7.45 -5.61
CA SER A 164 27.54 8.54 -6.21
C SER A 164 28.08 9.57 -5.19
N VAL A 165 28.00 9.28 -3.88
CA VAL A 165 28.49 10.17 -2.81
C VAL A 165 29.89 9.77 -2.28
N GLU A 166 30.47 8.67 -2.72
CA GLU A 166 31.88 8.36 -2.45
C GLU A 166 32.75 8.79 -3.63
N GLU A 167 33.34 10.00 -3.54
CA GLU A 167 34.62 10.44 -4.15
C GLU A 167 34.72 11.97 -4.20
N LYS A 168 34.48 12.70 -3.10
CA LYS A 168 34.99 14.09 -2.93
C LYS A 168 35.24 14.45 -1.46
N GLU A 169 36.03 13.65 -0.76
CA GLU A 169 36.74 14.09 0.45
C GLU A 169 38.17 13.51 0.47
N GLU A 170 38.97 13.86 -0.53
CA GLU A 170 40.44 13.88 -0.39
C GLU A 170 40.98 15.07 -1.19
N LEU A 171 40.97 16.25 -0.57
CA LEU A 171 41.84 17.39 -0.86
C LEU A 171 41.60 18.42 0.25
N GLY A 172 42.28 18.21 1.37
CA GLY A 172 42.36 19.11 2.53
C GLY A 172 43.50 18.67 3.43
#